data_AF-A0A941XJH2-F1
#
_entry.id   AF-A0A941XJH2-F1
#
_cell.length_a   1.000
_cell.length_b   1.000
_cell.length_c   1.000
_cell.angle_alpha   90.00
_cell.angle_beta   90.00
_cell.angle_gamma   90.00
#
_symmetry.space_group_name_H-M   'P 1'
#
loop_
_entity.id
_entity.type
_entity.pdbx_description
1 polymer ?
#
loop_
_entity_poly.entity_id
_entity_poly.type
_entity_poly.pdbx_seq_one_letter_code
_entity_poly.pdbx_strand_id
1 'polypeptide(L)'
;MVTRRDFIKQGGMALAATALAATPLGRLMGKGALLEAEEISVKNFETQRVAAGERHFTSEAVEETISEVKKQLKDPKLSWMFENCFPNTLDTTVDFKMVDGKPDTFVITGDINAMWLRDSGAQVWPYLPLCKKDDSLRLLIAGVIRRQTQCILLDRYANSFTHGSESSEWASDRTEMKPYIHERKWEIDSLCYPVRLAYQYWKTTADTTVFDGDWEKAMTLIVQTFKEQQRKVDRGPYKFQRKTERQLDTLSNDGWGNPVNPVGLIVSCFRPSDDATTFGFLIPSNLFAVLALRQMAEIVEKVRNNRQLATDCRLLSKEVYSAVQRYAVVRHPKYGKVYAFETDGFGNYYFMDDANVPSLLAMPYLGTVSLKDPI
;
A
#
# COMPACT_ATOMS: atom_id res chain seq x y z
N MET A 1 -16.14 11.78 -18.13
CA MET A 1 -15.13 10.75 -17.80
C MET A 1 -14.53 10.25 -19.11
N VAL A 2 -13.24 10.52 -19.37
CA VAL A 2 -12.57 10.08 -20.61
C VAL A 2 -12.26 8.59 -20.44
N THR A 3 -12.76 7.74 -21.32
CA THR A 3 -12.56 6.29 -21.20
C THR A 3 -11.17 5.90 -21.74
N ARG A 4 -10.64 4.74 -21.31
CA ARG A 4 -9.41 4.14 -21.86
C ARG A 4 -9.44 4.03 -23.40
N ARG A 5 -10.64 3.85 -23.98
CA ARG A 5 -10.86 3.77 -25.43
C ARG A 5 -10.65 5.13 -26.11
N ASP A 6 -11.00 6.23 -25.44
CA ASP A 6 -10.83 7.58 -25.95
C ASP A 6 -9.34 7.99 -25.95
N PHE A 7 -8.60 7.61 -24.91
CA PHE A 7 -7.15 7.82 -24.82
C PHE A 7 -6.39 7.09 -25.94
N ILE A 8 -6.73 5.83 -26.22
CA ILE A 8 -6.08 5.03 -27.28
C ILE A 8 -6.39 5.60 -28.67
N LYS A 9 -7.63 6.04 -28.92
CA LYS A 9 -8.00 6.66 -30.20
C LYS A 9 -7.25 7.96 -30.44
N GLN A 10 -7.16 8.82 -29.42
CA GLN A 10 -6.45 10.09 -29.54
C GLN A 10 -4.93 9.90 -29.67
N GLY A 11 -4.34 8.96 -28.91
CA GLY A 11 -2.92 8.62 -29.04
C GLY A 11 -2.55 7.98 -30.37
N GLY A 12 -3.42 7.12 -30.92
CA GLY A 12 -3.22 6.45 -32.21
C GLY A 12 -3.25 7.41 -33.41
N MET A 13 -4.11 8.43 -33.39
CA MET A 13 -4.18 9.43 -34.46
C MET A 13 -2.95 10.36 -34.48
N ALA A 14 -2.40 10.71 -33.32
CA ALA A 14 -1.21 11.55 -33.21
C ALA A 14 0.06 10.87 -33.79
N LEU A 15 0.17 9.55 -33.63
CA LEU A 15 1.25 8.74 -34.20
C LEU A 15 1.13 8.57 -35.73
N ALA A 16 -0.08 8.49 -36.26
CA ALA A 16 -0.30 8.40 -37.71
C ALA A 16 0.02 9.72 -38.43
N ALA A 17 -0.34 10.87 -37.82
CA ALA A 17 -0.07 12.20 -38.38
C ALA A 17 1.43 12.53 -38.45
N THR A 18 2.19 12.13 -37.43
CA THR A 18 3.65 12.32 -37.40
C THR A 18 4.40 11.43 -38.39
N ALA A 19 3.90 10.23 -38.67
CA ALA A 19 4.47 9.34 -39.69
C ALA A 19 4.27 9.85 -41.12
N LEU A 20 3.11 10.47 -41.42
CA LEU A 20 2.80 11.05 -42.74
C LEU A 20 3.65 12.29 -43.05
N ALA A 21 3.94 13.13 -42.05
CA ALA A 21 4.78 14.32 -42.19
C ALA A 21 6.25 14.01 -42.54
N ALA A 22 6.73 12.80 -42.23
CA ALA A 22 8.09 12.35 -42.55
C ALA A 22 8.24 11.79 -43.98
N THR A 23 7.14 11.67 -44.74
CA THR A 23 7.17 11.11 -46.10
C THR A 23 7.45 12.18 -47.17
N PRO A 24 7.98 11.76 -48.34
CA PRO A 24 8.14 12.66 -49.50
C PRO A 24 6.82 13.29 -49.96
N LEU A 25 5.70 12.60 -49.74
CA LEU A 25 4.35 13.08 -50.06
C LEU A 25 3.94 14.25 -49.14
N GLY A 26 4.28 14.19 -47.85
CA GLY A 26 4.05 15.26 -46.88
C GLY A 26 4.86 16.54 -47.16
N ARG A 27 5.98 16.44 -47.89
CA ARG A 27 6.78 17.59 -48.31
C ARG A 27 6.28 18.28 -49.59
N LEU A 28 5.38 17.66 -50.34
CA LEU A 28 4.84 18.18 -51.60
C LEU A 28 3.60 19.08 -51.41
N MET A 29 2.95 18.99 -50.26
CA MET A 29 1.85 19.89 -49.88
C MET A 29 2.44 21.17 -49.29
N GLY A 30 2.25 22.29 -50.00
CA GLY A 30 2.99 23.54 -49.81
C GLY A 30 2.97 24.12 -48.39
N LYS A 31 3.97 24.97 -48.12
CA LYS A 31 4.21 25.71 -46.86
C LYS A 31 3.02 26.53 -46.33
N GLY A 32 1.92 26.65 -47.08
CA GLY A 32 0.66 27.28 -46.65
C GLY A 32 -0.29 26.35 -45.86
N ALA A 33 0.00 25.05 -45.74
CA ALA A 33 -0.73 24.11 -44.89
C ALA A 33 0.07 23.68 -43.64
N LEU A 34 1.21 24.33 -43.39
CA LEU A 34 2.18 24.04 -42.32
C LEU A 34 2.40 25.24 -41.39
N LEU A 35 1.51 26.24 -41.47
CA LEU A 35 1.44 27.39 -40.57
C LEU A 35 0.05 27.53 -39.92
N GLU A 36 -0.70 26.44 -39.81
CA GLU A 36 -1.29 26.13 -38.52
C GLU A 36 -0.26 25.23 -37.83
N ALA A 37 0.85 25.87 -37.46
CA ALA A 37 1.30 25.64 -36.12
C ALA A 37 0.06 25.98 -35.30
N GLU A 38 -0.72 24.96 -34.94
CA GLU A 38 -1.45 25.01 -33.69
C GLU A 38 -0.44 25.63 -32.72
N GLU A 39 -0.58 26.94 -32.48
CA GLU A 39 -0.66 27.42 -31.12
C GLU A 39 -1.30 26.26 -30.39
N ILE A 40 -0.47 25.45 -29.73
CA ILE A 40 -0.94 24.51 -28.74
C ILE A 40 -1.62 25.46 -27.78
N SER A 41 -2.92 25.60 -28.03
CA SER A 41 -3.88 26.36 -27.28
C SER A 41 -3.45 26.16 -25.86
N VAL A 42 -3.16 27.28 -25.19
CA VAL A 42 -2.92 27.35 -23.75
C VAL A 42 -3.89 26.35 -23.14
N LYS A 43 -3.42 25.15 -22.80
CA LYS A 43 -4.27 24.15 -22.18
C LYS A 43 -4.58 24.79 -20.86
N ASN A 44 -5.80 25.32 -20.72
CA ASN A 44 -6.29 25.84 -19.46
C ASN A 44 -6.20 24.66 -18.49
N PHE A 45 -5.15 24.65 -17.69
CA PHE A 45 -4.89 23.65 -16.66
C PHE A 45 -5.81 23.97 -15.48
N GLU A 46 -7.12 23.88 -15.72
CA GLU A 46 -8.15 24.01 -14.70
C GLU A 46 -8.07 22.82 -13.76
N THR A 47 -8.12 23.12 -12.46
CA THR A 47 -8.07 22.09 -11.42
C THR A 47 -9.16 21.06 -11.61
N GLN A 48 -8.82 19.79 -11.37
CA GLN A 48 -9.74 18.65 -11.39
C GLN A 48 -10.07 18.18 -9.97
N ARG A 49 -9.66 18.95 -8.95
CA ARG A 49 -10.09 18.75 -7.58
C ARG A 49 -11.60 18.98 -7.48
N VAL A 50 -12.23 18.33 -6.51
CA VAL A 50 -13.62 18.64 -6.16
C VAL A 50 -13.72 20.08 -5.66
N ALA A 51 -14.90 20.69 -5.85
CA ALA A 51 -15.15 22.06 -5.43
C ALA A 51 -14.86 22.22 -3.94
N ALA A 52 -14.40 23.40 -3.51
CA ALA A 52 -13.93 23.62 -2.14
C ALA A 52 -14.96 23.23 -1.06
N GLY A 53 -16.26 23.46 -1.31
CA GLY A 53 -17.35 23.07 -0.38
C GLY A 53 -17.75 21.60 -0.42
N GLU A 54 -17.19 20.80 -1.33
CA GLU A 54 -17.47 19.36 -1.50
C GLU A 54 -16.29 18.46 -1.08
N ARG A 55 -15.17 19.06 -0.67
CA ARG A 55 -13.99 18.32 -0.18
C ARG A 55 -14.33 17.66 1.14
N HIS A 56 -13.98 16.38 1.28
CA HIS A 56 -14.25 15.64 2.51
C HIS A 56 -13.44 16.16 3.71
N PHE A 57 -12.23 16.66 3.47
CA PHE A 57 -11.39 17.26 4.49
C PHE A 57 -10.49 18.35 3.89
N THR A 58 -10.28 19.44 4.62
CA THR A 58 -9.35 20.51 4.23
C THR A 58 -8.29 20.70 5.30
N SER A 59 -7.03 20.76 4.89
CA SER A 59 -5.87 21.05 5.74
C SER A 59 -5.19 22.32 5.26
N GLU A 60 -4.99 23.28 6.17
CA GLU A 60 -4.32 24.55 5.85
C GLU A 60 -2.88 24.30 5.39
N ALA A 61 -2.14 23.44 6.10
CA ALA A 61 -0.77 23.10 5.75
C ALA A 61 -0.65 22.40 4.38
N VAL A 62 -1.67 21.65 3.96
CA VAL A 62 -1.72 21.04 2.62
C VAL A 62 -1.96 22.09 1.55
N GLU A 63 -2.90 23.02 1.74
CA GLU A 63 -3.14 24.11 0.78
C GLU A 63 -1.92 25.05 0.65
N GLU A 64 -1.25 25.35 1.77
CA GLU A 64 0.02 26.08 1.78
C GLU A 64 1.10 25.33 0.98
N THR A 65 1.25 24.03 1.21
CA THR A 65 2.21 23.19 0.47
C THR A 65 1.92 23.20 -1.03
N ILE A 66 0.64 23.12 -1.43
CA ILE A 66 0.24 23.25 -2.83
C ILE A 66 0.66 24.60 -3.40
N SER A 67 0.36 25.70 -2.70
CA SER A 67 0.76 27.05 -3.11
C SER A 67 2.27 27.20 -3.25
N GLU A 68 3.04 26.67 -2.31
CA GLU A 68 4.51 26.73 -2.32
C GLU A 68 5.13 25.90 -3.45
N VAL A 69 4.66 24.66 -3.66
CA VAL A 69 5.20 23.78 -4.70
C VAL A 69 4.84 24.30 -6.09
N LYS A 70 3.62 24.81 -6.31
CA LYS A 70 3.22 25.42 -7.59
C LYS A 70 4.12 26.61 -7.97
N LYS A 71 4.60 27.40 -7.00
CA LYS A 71 5.55 28.50 -7.25
C LYS A 71 6.94 28.00 -7.69
N GLN A 72 7.33 26.79 -7.32
CA GLN A 72 8.64 26.21 -7.63
C GLN A 72 8.65 25.42 -8.95
N LEU A 73 7.51 24.82 -9.33
CA LEU A 73 7.38 24.02 -10.54
C LEU A 73 7.23 24.89 -11.78
N LYS A 74 8.27 24.90 -12.63
CA LYS A 74 8.27 25.63 -13.90
C LYS A 74 7.38 25.01 -14.97
N ASP A 75 7.17 23.68 -14.92
CA ASP A 75 6.28 22.99 -15.86
C ASP A 75 4.82 23.16 -15.39
N PRO A 76 3.98 23.88 -16.15
CA PRO A 76 2.59 24.13 -15.77
C PRO A 76 1.75 22.84 -15.70
N LYS A 77 2.07 21.83 -16.52
CA LYS A 77 1.40 20.53 -16.47
C LYS A 77 1.76 19.79 -15.19
N LEU A 78 3.03 19.80 -14.79
CA LEU A 78 3.46 19.17 -13.54
C LEU A 78 2.87 19.87 -12.32
N SER A 79 2.84 21.21 -12.33
CA SER A 79 2.15 22.02 -11.30
C SER A 79 0.67 21.64 -11.17
N TRP A 80 -0.03 21.53 -12.30
CA TRP A 80 -1.44 21.09 -12.34
C TRP A 80 -1.63 19.66 -11.85
N MET A 81 -0.76 18.72 -12.26
CA MET A 81 -0.81 17.34 -11.76
C MET A 81 -0.58 17.28 -10.25
N PHE A 82 0.38 18.05 -9.73
CA PHE A 82 0.65 18.10 -8.29
C PHE A 82 -0.57 18.61 -7.51
N GLU A 83 -1.20 19.70 -7.96
CA GLU A 83 -2.40 20.25 -7.34
C GLU A 83 -3.57 19.25 -7.33
N ASN A 84 -3.74 18.46 -8.39
CA ASN A 84 -4.82 17.47 -8.44
C ASN A 84 -4.51 16.22 -7.62
N CYS A 85 -3.26 15.75 -7.60
CA CYS A 85 -2.90 14.47 -7.01
C CYS A 85 -2.56 14.58 -5.52
N PHE A 86 -1.83 15.62 -5.10
CA PHE A 86 -1.34 15.71 -3.72
C PHE A 86 -2.46 15.72 -2.67
N PRO A 87 -3.57 16.48 -2.81
CA PRO A 87 -4.65 16.50 -1.83
C PRO A 87 -5.76 15.48 -2.12
N ASN A 88 -5.67 14.66 -3.18
CA ASN A 88 -6.80 13.84 -3.64
C ASN A 88 -7.38 12.94 -2.54
N THR A 89 -6.54 12.33 -1.70
CA THR A 89 -6.99 11.55 -0.54
C THR A 89 -7.90 12.37 0.37
N LEU A 90 -7.47 13.57 0.76
CA LEU A 90 -8.24 14.44 1.65
C LEU A 90 -9.52 14.97 0.98
N ASP A 91 -9.43 15.27 -0.31
CA ASP A 91 -10.53 15.81 -1.08
C ASP A 91 -11.66 14.77 -1.25
N THR A 92 -11.35 13.48 -1.47
CA THR A 92 -12.35 12.52 -1.98
C THR A 92 -12.48 11.20 -1.22
N THR A 93 -11.59 10.87 -0.28
CA THR A 93 -11.53 9.49 0.28
C THR A 93 -11.66 9.37 1.79
N VAL A 94 -11.41 10.45 2.53
CA VAL A 94 -11.45 10.43 3.99
C VAL A 94 -12.87 10.64 4.50
N ASP A 95 -13.23 9.98 5.59
CA ASP A 95 -14.38 10.29 6.44
C ASP A 95 -13.86 10.43 7.87
N PHE A 96 -13.68 11.68 8.31
CA PHE A 96 -13.13 12.04 9.61
C PHE A 96 -14.25 12.40 10.59
N LYS A 97 -14.22 11.80 11.78
CA LYS A 97 -15.13 12.14 12.88
C LYS A 97 -14.46 11.96 14.24
N MET A 98 -15.05 12.60 15.24
CA MET A 98 -14.71 12.34 16.65
C MET A 98 -15.76 11.39 17.23
N VAL A 99 -15.32 10.25 17.77
CA VAL A 99 -16.17 9.26 18.43
C VAL A 99 -15.71 9.15 19.88
N ASP A 100 -16.59 9.44 20.83
CA ASP A 100 -16.30 9.41 22.27
C ASP A 100 -15.02 10.18 22.65
N GLY A 101 -14.80 11.34 22.00
CA GLY A 101 -13.64 12.20 22.23
C GLY A 101 -12.32 11.70 21.60
N LYS A 102 -12.34 10.59 20.84
CA LYS A 102 -11.19 10.09 20.07
C LYS A 102 -11.41 10.32 18.57
N PRO A 103 -10.37 10.69 17.80
CA PRO A 103 -10.48 10.75 16.35
C PRO A 103 -10.65 9.35 15.76
N ASP A 104 -11.48 9.25 14.74
CA ASP A 104 -11.71 8.08 13.91
C ASP A 104 -11.72 8.54 12.45
N THR A 105 -10.98 7.84 11.59
CA THR A 105 -10.92 8.20 10.17
C THR A 105 -10.97 6.94 9.33
N PHE A 106 -12.04 6.85 8.55
CA PHE A 106 -12.16 5.83 7.53
C PHE A 106 -11.61 6.39 6.21
N VAL A 107 -10.85 5.58 5.47
CA VAL A 107 -10.24 6.02 4.21
C VAL A 107 -10.53 4.98 3.14
N ILE A 108 -11.37 5.33 2.17
CA ILE A 108 -11.63 4.45 1.03
C ILE A 108 -10.48 4.51 0.01
N THR A 109 -10.35 3.50 -0.83
CA THR A 109 -9.31 3.48 -1.87
C THR A 109 -9.56 4.51 -2.97
N GLY A 110 -10.83 4.82 -3.25
CA GLY A 110 -11.26 5.72 -4.31
C GLY A 110 -12.55 5.20 -4.94
N ASP A 111 -12.45 4.52 -6.07
CA ASP A 111 -13.60 3.94 -6.79
C ASP A 111 -14.15 2.67 -6.11
N ILE A 112 -13.37 2.02 -5.24
CA ILE A 112 -13.84 0.92 -4.38
C ILE A 112 -14.16 1.49 -2.99
N ASN A 113 -15.43 1.36 -2.60
CA ASN A 113 -15.97 1.89 -1.34
C ASN A 113 -15.65 0.99 -0.12
N ALA A 114 -14.37 0.73 0.11
CA ALA A 114 -13.86 0.00 1.25
C ALA A 114 -12.44 0.47 1.60
N MET A 115 -12.03 0.21 2.84
CA MET A 115 -10.74 0.62 3.40
C MET A 115 -9.78 -0.57 3.41
N TRP A 116 -8.72 -0.50 2.61
CA TRP A 116 -7.57 -1.40 2.71
C TRP A 116 -6.62 -0.89 3.78
N LEU A 117 -6.05 -1.79 4.59
CA LEU A 117 -5.02 -1.43 5.56
C LEU A 117 -3.75 -0.87 4.88
N ARG A 118 -3.40 -1.45 3.72
CA ARG A 118 -2.31 -0.97 2.86
C ARG A 118 -2.58 0.46 2.37
N ASP A 119 -3.66 0.63 1.62
CA ASP A 119 -3.97 1.85 0.88
C ASP A 119 -4.15 3.02 1.84
N SER A 120 -4.97 2.87 2.88
CA SER A 120 -5.17 3.91 3.89
C SER A 120 -3.86 4.32 4.58
N GLY A 121 -2.96 3.37 4.84
CA GLY A 121 -1.64 3.63 5.40
C GLY A 121 -0.71 4.40 4.46
N ALA A 122 -0.82 4.16 3.15
CA ALA A 122 -0.02 4.81 2.12
C ALA A 122 -0.59 6.17 1.69
N GLN A 123 -1.90 6.29 1.56
CA GLN A 123 -2.62 7.49 1.10
C GLN A 123 -2.33 8.71 2.00
N VAL A 124 -2.30 8.53 3.32
CA VAL A 124 -2.03 9.64 4.26
C VAL A 124 -0.55 9.81 4.60
N TRP A 125 0.33 8.92 4.13
CA TRP A 125 1.77 8.95 4.44
C TRP A 125 2.46 10.28 4.08
N PRO A 126 2.22 10.89 2.90
CA PRO A 126 2.89 12.13 2.50
C PRO A 126 2.54 13.34 3.38
N TYR A 127 1.45 13.26 4.14
CA TYR A 127 0.96 14.35 4.98
C TYR A 127 1.60 14.38 6.37
N LEU A 128 2.25 13.29 6.80
CA LEU A 128 2.90 13.19 8.12
C LEU A 128 3.84 14.37 8.44
N PRO A 129 4.73 14.83 7.53
CA PRO A 129 5.61 15.96 7.80
C PRO A 129 4.86 17.27 8.12
N LEU A 130 3.61 17.40 7.68
CA LEU A 130 2.78 18.59 7.85
C LEU A 130 2.03 18.61 9.19
N CYS A 131 1.88 17.46 9.87
CA CYS A 131 1.15 17.37 11.14
C CYS A 131 1.71 18.24 12.28
N LYS A 132 2.97 18.69 12.20
CA LYS A 132 3.53 19.64 13.19
C LYS A 132 2.97 21.05 13.04
N LYS A 133 2.41 21.38 11.88
CA LYS A 133 1.88 22.70 11.54
C LYS A 133 0.35 22.73 11.53
N ASP A 134 -0.30 21.57 11.52
CA ASP A 134 -1.76 21.44 11.39
C ASP A 134 -2.29 20.36 12.34
N ASP A 135 -2.97 20.79 13.40
CA ASP A 135 -3.50 19.91 14.43
C ASP A 135 -4.69 19.07 13.92
N SER A 136 -5.52 19.63 13.04
CA SER A 136 -6.64 18.91 12.42
C SER A 136 -6.12 17.76 11.56
N LEU A 137 -5.08 18.00 10.76
CA LEU A 137 -4.41 16.97 9.97
C LEU A 137 -3.75 15.91 10.86
N ARG A 138 -3.13 16.33 11.98
CA ARG A 138 -2.59 15.41 12.99
C ARG A 138 -3.70 14.51 13.55
N LEU A 139 -4.85 15.06 13.93
CA LEU A 139 -6.01 14.30 14.44
C LEU A 139 -6.58 13.36 13.38
N LEU A 140 -6.63 13.75 12.11
CA LEU A 140 -7.05 12.88 11.02
C LEU A 140 -6.16 11.64 10.93
N ILE A 141 -4.83 11.81 10.90
CA ILE A 141 -3.93 10.65 10.82
C ILE A 141 -4.00 9.79 12.10
N ALA A 142 -4.16 10.41 13.27
CA ALA A 142 -4.41 9.68 14.51
C ALA A 142 -5.71 8.85 14.44
N GLY A 143 -6.74 9.35 13.76
CA GLY A 143 -7.98 8.64 13.49
C GLY A 143 -7.80 7.45 12.55
N VAL A 144 -6.95 7.58 11.51
CA VAL A 144 -6.61 6.46 10.62
C VAL A 144 -5.93 5.33 11.41
N ILE A 145 -4.95 5.66 12.25
CA ILE A 145 -4.23 4.66 13.07
C ILE A 145 -5.20 3.93 14.02
N ARG A 146 -6.13 4.67 14.65
CA ARG A 146 -7.15 4.08 15.52
C ARG A 146 -8.11 3.19 14.76
N ARG A 147 -8.58 3.62 13.59
CA ARG A 147 -9.44 2.80 12.73
C ARG A 147 -8.73 1.51 12.28
N GLN A 148 -7.49 1.61 11.78
CA GLN A 148 -6.69 0.44 11.40
C GLN A 148 -6.47 -0.53 12.58
N THR A 149 -6.29 0.00 13.80
CA THR A 149 -6.21 -0.82 15.01
C THR A 149 -7.48 -1.65 15.23
N GLN A 150 -8.65 -1.04 15.10
CA GLN A 150 -9.93 -1.74 15.24
C GLN A 150 -10.14 -2.78 14.13
N CYS A 151 -9.72 -2.48 12.90
CA CYS A 151 -9.72 -3.43 11.79
C CYS A 151 -8.87 -4.68 12.09
N ILE A 152 -7.65 -4.52 12.63
CA ILE A 152 -6.79 -5.64 13.01
C ILE A 152 -7.41 -6.47 14.14
N LEU A 153 -8.04 -5.82 15.12
CA LEU A 153 -8.74 -6.51 16.22
C LEU A 153 -9.96 -7.30 15.74
N LEU A 154 -10.67 -6.78 14.75
CA LEU A 154 -11.80 -7.45 14.11
C LEU A 154 -11.34 -8.71 13.36
N ASP A 155 -10.38 -8.55 12.45
CA ASP A 155 -9.79 -9.69 11.74
C ASP A 155 -8.39 -9.39 11.21
N ARG A 156 -7.39 -9.94 11.90
CA ARG A 156 -5.96 -9.87 11.56
C ARG A 156 -5.55 -10.60 10.27
N TYR A 157 -6.47 -11.29 9.59
CA TYR A 157 -6.25 -11.93 8.30
C TYR A 157 -6.93 -11.20 7.13
N ALA A 158 -7.73 -10.17 7.39
CA ALA A 158 -8.40 -9.39 6.36
C ALA A 158 -7.52 -8.26 5.82
N ASN A 159 -7.54 -8.07 4.49
CA ASN A 159 -6.90 -6.94 3.82
C ASN A 159 -7.79 -5.69 3.86
N SER A 160 -9.12 -5.85 3.81
CA SER A 160 -10.04 -4.71 3.66
C SER A 160 -11.37 -4.79 4.42
N PHE A 161 -11.91 -3.61 4.70
CA PHE A 161 -13.01 -3.41 5.64
C PHE A 161 -14.06 -2.46 5.05
N THR A 162 -15.32 -2.68 5.39
CA THR A 162 -16.45 -1.80 5.03
C THR A 162 -16.65 -0.71 6.09
N HIS A 163 -17.33 0.39 5.75
CA HIS A 163 -17.55 1.49 6.69
C HIS A 163 -18.59 1.13 7.76
N GLY A 164 -19.64 0.42 7.35
CA GLY A 164 -20.67 -0.13 8.22
C GLY A 164 -20.82 -1.65 8.08
N SER A 165 -21.89 -2.20 8.65
CA SER A 165 -22.17 -3.64 8.62
C SER A 165 -22.82 -4.12 7.32
N GLU A 166 -22.79 -3.31 6.26
CA GLU A 166 -23.24 -3.71 4.93
C GLU A 166 -22.55 -5.00 4.46
N SER A 167 -23.32 -5.82 3.73
CA SER A 167 -22.75 -7.04 3.14
C SER A 167 -21.81 -6.64 2.01
N SER A 168 -20.57 -7.11 2.09
CA SER A 168 -19.62 -7.05 0.98
C SER A 168 -20.10 -7.92 -0.19
N GLU A 169 -19.74 -7.53 -1.42
CA GLU A 169 -19.88 -8.39 -2.60
C GLU A 169 -19.07 -9.69 -2.49
N TRP A 170 -18.01 -9.67 -1.68
CA TRP A 170 -17.16 -10.83 -1.39
C TRP A 170 -17.64 -11.67 -0.20
N ALA A 171 -18.82 -11.39 0.36
CA ALA A 171 -19.37 -12.17 1.47
C ALA A 171 -19.59 -13.67 1.16
N SER A 172 -19.60 -14.04 -0.13
CA SER A 172 -19.73 -15.42 -0.61
C SER A 172 -18.40 -16.19 -0.72
N ASP A 173 -17.27 -15.55 -0.40
CA ASP A 173 -15.97 -16.22 -0.36
C ASP A 173 -15.97 -17.35 0.67
N ARG A 174 -15.27 -18.44 0.33
CA ARG A 174 -15.15 -19.63 1.18
C ARG A 174 -14.00 -19.43 2.17
N THR A 175 -14.25 -18.55 3.13
CA THR A 175 -13.38 -18.23 4.26
C THR A 175 -14.23 -17.76 5.45
N GLU A 176 -13.62 -17.44 6.58
CA GLU A 176 -14.32 -16.95 7.78
C GLU A 176 -14.69 -15.46 7.65
N MET A 177 -15.62 -15.15 6.73
CA MET A 177 -16.15 -13.79 6.60
C MET A 177 -16.93 -13.37 7.85
N LYS A 178 -16.77 -12.11 8.25
CA LYS A 178 -17.48 -11.47 9.37
C LYS A 178 -18.12 -10.16 8.88
N PRO A 179 -19.13 -9.63 9.58
CA PRO A 179 -19.56 -8.25 9.36
C PRO A 179 -18.37 -7.28 9.42
N TYR A 180 -18.46 -6.17 8.69
CA TYR A 180 -17.43 -5.14 8.55
C TYR A 180 -16.17 -5.53 7.75
N ILE A 181 -16.07 -6.78 7.27
CA ILE A 181 -14.99 -7.21 6.36
C ILE A 181 -15.46 -7.03 4.92
N HIS A 182 -14.72 -6.25 4.14
CA HIS A 182 -14.95 -6.16 2.69
C HIS A 182 -14.34 -7.37 2.00
N GLU A 183 -13.05 -7.63 2.21
CA GLU A 183 -12.34 -8.77 1.64
C GLU A 183 -11.40 -9.37 2.70
N ARG A 184 -11.20 -10.69 2.65
CA ARG A 184 -10.38 -11.42 3.62
C ARG A 184 -9.20 -12.14 2.96
N LYS A 185 -8.48 -11.46 2.08
CA LYS A 185 -7.23 -11.97 1.50
C LYS A 185 -6.07 -11.73 2.47
N TRP A 186 -5.39 -12.80 2.87
CA TRP A 186 -4.27 -12.72 3.80
C TRP A 186 -3.01 -12.20 3.12
N GLU A 187 -2.62 -10.99 3.50
CA GLU A 187 -1.47 -10.25 3.01
C GLU A 187 -0.61 -9.79 4.19
N ILE A 188 0.67 -10.15 4.19
CA ILE A 188 1.59 -9.73 5.27
C ILE A 188 1.65 -8.20 5.38
N ASP A 189 1.67 -7.49 4.25
CA ASP A 189 1.81 -6.04 4.23
C ASP A 189 0.61 -5.31 4.83
N SER A 190 -0.59 -5.90 4.80
CA SER A 190 -1.78 -5.35 5.47
C SER A 190 -1.56 -5.14 6.97
N LEU A 191 -0.72 -5.95 7.61
CA LEU A 191 -0.33 -5.74 9.02
C LEU A 191 0.91 -4.83 9.19
N CYS A 192 1.70 -4.64 8.13
CA CYS A 192 2.91 -3.82 8.17
C CYS A 192 2.61 -2.33 7.97
N TYR A 193 1.68 -1.98 7.08
CA TYR A 193 1.32 -0.58 6.79
C TYR A 193 0.79 0.19 8.01
N PRO A 194 -0.12 -0.38 8.84
CA PRO A 194 -0.56 0.29 10.07
C PRO A 194 0.56 0.54 11.07
N VAL A 195 1.49 -0.41 11.21
CA VAL A 195 2.68 -0.27 12.08
C VAL A 195 3.59 0.84 11.55
N ARG A 196 3.87 0.83 10.24
CA ARG A 196 4.69 1.84 9.56
C ARG A 196 4.11 3.25 9.78
N LEU A 197 2.81 3.41 9.54
CA LEU A 197 2.11 4.68 9.73
C LEU A 197 2.20 5.15 11.19
N ALA A 198 1.85 4.29 12.14
CA ALA A 198 1.83 4.64 13.56
C ALA A 198 3.23 4.99 14.10
N TYR A 199 4.26 4.27 13.65
CA TYR A 199 5.64 4.57 14.02
C TYR A 199 6.08 5.94 13.48
N GLN A 200 5.86 6.23 12.20
CA GLN A 200 6.26 7.50 11.62
C GLN A 200 5.44 8.67 12.17
N TYR A 201 4.15 8.47 12.45
CA TYR A 201 3.31 9.42 13.17
C TYR A 201 3.95 9.79 14.50
N TRP A 202 4.24 8.80 15.34
CA TRP A 202 4.89 9.04 16.63
C TRP A 202 6.25 9.74 16.51
N LYS A 203 7.10 9.31 15.57
CA LYS A 203 8.40 9.97 15.34
C LYS A 203 8.26 11.41 14.87
N THR A 204 7.19 11.73 14.18
CA THR A 204 6.96 13.07 13.63
C THR A 204 6.28 13.98 14.66
N THR A 205 5.26 13.50 15.37
CA THR A 205 4.39 14.34 16.20
C THR A 205 4.70 14.24 17.69
N ALA A 206 5.47 13.23 18.11
CA ALA A 206 5.65 12.80 19.50
C ALA A 206 4.34 12.42 20.23
N ASP A 207 3.20 12.35 19.53
CA ASP A 207 1.92 11.95 20.11
C ASP A 207 1.88 10.44 20.32
N THR A 208 1.69 10.04 21.57
CA THR A 208 1.59 8.64 22.00
C THR A 208 0.17 8.20 22.32
N THR A 209 -0.83 9.07 22.18
CA THR A 209 -2.22 8.79 22.58
C THR A 209 -2.89 7.71 21.72
N VAL A 210 -2.38 7.45 20.52
CA VAL A 210 -2.83 6.37 19.63
C VAL A 210 -2.41 4.99 20.12
N PHE A 211 -1.41 4.90 21.01
CA PHE A 211 -0.90 3.65 21.56
C PHE A 211 -1.62 3.27 22.86
N ASP A 212 -2.93 3.08 22.78
CA ASP A 212 -3.74 2.62 23.90
C ASP A 212 -3.72 1.09 24.05
N GLY A 213 -4.54 0.56 24.96
CA GLY A 213 -4.56 -0.88 25.23
C GLY A 213 -5.04 -1.72 24.05
N ASP A 214 -5.89 -1.15 23.18
CA ASP A 214 -6.39 -1.85 21.99
C ASP A 214 -5.31 -1.92 20.92
N TRP A 215 -4.51 -0.86 20.77
CA TRP A 215 -3.32 -0.91 19.92
C TRP A 215 -2.34 -2.00 20.36
N GLU A 216 -2.06 -2.12 21.65
CA GLU A 216 -1.15 -3.16 22.17
C GLU A 216 -1.69 -4.59 21.94
N LYS A 217 -3.01 -4.80 22.10
CA LYS A 217 -3.67 -6.07 21.75
C LYS A 217 -3.52 -6.37 20.26
N ALA A 218 -3.77 -5.39 19.39
CA ALA A 218 -3.60 -5.55 17.94
C ALA A 218 -2.16 -5.94 17.59
N MET A 219 -1.15 -5.31 18.21
CA MET A 219 0.26 -5.65 17.99
C MET A 219 0.59 -7.07 18.46
N THR A 220 0.01 -7.51 19.57
CA THR A 220 0.13 -8.90 20.05
C THR A 220 -0.45 -9.89 19.03
N LEU A 221 -1.61 -9.57 18.46
CA LEU A 221 -2.25 -10.37 17.41
C LEU A 221 -1.41 -10.41 16.12
N ILE A 222 -0.75 -9.32 15.72
CA ILE A 222 0.17 -9.31 14.56
C ILE A 222 1.30 -10.32 14.78
N VAL A 223 1.98 -10.30 15.93
CA VAL A 223 3.04 -11.26 16.26
C VAL A 223 2.51 -12.69 16.23
N GLN A 224 1.31 -12.92 16.76
CA GLN A 224 0.66 -14.22 16.72
C GLN A 224 0.38 -14.67 15.28
N THR A 225 -0.15 -13.79 14.41
CA THR A 225 -0.47 -14.11 13.01
C THR A 225 0.78 -14.49 12.24
N PHE A 226 1.84 -13.71 12.41
CA PHE A 226 3.11 -13.99 11.76
C PHE A 226 3.69 -15.33 12.21
N LYS A 227 3.63 -15.66 13.51
CA LYS A 227 4.07 -16.98 14.03
C LYS A 227 3.20 -18.14 13.50
N GLU A 228 1.88 -17.98 13.45
CA GLU A 228 0.97 -18.97 12.85
C GLU A 228 1.31 -19.22 11.37
N GLN A 229 1.56 -18.15 10.62
CA GLN A 229 1.89 -18.24 9.20
C GLN A 229 3.36 -18.59 8.91
N GLN A 230 4.19 -18.82 9.93
CA GLN A 230 5.43 -19.59 9.74
C GLN A 230 5.14 -21.08 9.48
N ARG A 231 3.93 -21.56 9.79
CA ARG A 231 3.44 -22.92 9.54
C ARG A 231 4.36 -24.04 10.05
N LYS A 232 5.05 -23.78 11.17
CA LYS A 232 6.02 -24.72 11.78
C LYS A 232 5.37 -25.92 12.46
N VAL A 233 4.16 -25.74 12.98
CA VAL A 233 3.41 -26.78 13.71
C VAL A 233 2.37 -27.42 12.81
N ASP A 234 1.57 -26.60 12.14
CA ASP A 234 0.51 -26.99 11.21
C ASP A 234 0.33 -25.93 10.10
N ARG A 235 -0.71 -26.05 9.27
CA ARG A 235 -0.98 -25.12 8.16
C ARG A 235 -1.44 -23.73 8.59
N GLY A 236 -1.71 -23.53 9.88
CA GLY A 236 -2.33 -22.33 10.43
C GLY A 236 -3.84 -22.31 10.25
N PRO A 237 -4.51 -21.30 10.81
CA PRO A 237 -5.97 -21.21 10.82
C PRO A 237 -6.58 -20.64 9.53
N TYR A 238 -5.75 -20.05 8.64
CA TYR A 238 -6.25 -19.35 7.47
C TYR A 238 -6.37 -20.26 6.24
N LYS A 239 -7.58 -20.26 5.66
CA LYS A 239 -7.92 -20.90 4.39
C LYS A 239 -8.86 -20.00 3.59
N PHE A 240 -8.71 -19.99 2.27
CA PHE A 240 -9.50 -19.13 1.39
C PHE A 240 -9.73 -19.76 0.02
N GLN A 241 -10.98 -19.72 -0.47
CA GLN A 241 -11.27 -19.96 -1.88
C GLN A 241 -12.36 -19.02 -2.37
N ARG A 242 -12.27 -18.59 -3.62
CA ARG A 242 -13.31 -17.84 -4.33
C ARG A 242 -13.77 -18.61 -5.55
N LYS A 243 -15.07 -18.52 -5.87
CA LYS A 243 -15.61 -18.97 -7.16
C LYS A 243 -15.44 -17.83 -8.16
N THR A 244 -14.46 -17.94 -9.03
CA THR A 244 -14.08 -16.89 -9.99
C THR A 244 -13.36 -17.51 -11.19
N GLU A 245 -13.43 -16.83 -12.34
CA GLU A 245 -12.65 -17.11 -13.53
C GLU A 245 -11.20 -16.57 -13.45
N ARG A 246 -10.91 -15.71 -12.48
CA ARG A 246 -9.59 -15.11 -12.26
C ARG A 246 -8.74 -16.03 -11.39
N GLN A 247 -7.76 -16.69 -11.99
CA GLN A 247 -6.98 -17.74 -11.32
C GLN A 247 -6.31 -17.29 -10.02
N LEU A 248 -5.81 -16.06 -9.95
CA LEU A 248 -5.08 -15.54 -8.79
C LEU A 248 -6.00 -14.95 -7.70
N ASP A 249 -7.32 -14.91 -7.94
CA ASP A 249 -8.30 -14.49 -6.93
C ASP A 249 -8.74 -15.64 -6.02
N THR A 250 -8.09 -16.80 -6.08
CA THR A 250 -8.37 -17.97 -5.25
C THR A 250 -7.08 -18.75 -4.94
N LEU A 251 -7.07 -19.55 -3.87
CA LEU A 251 -5.89 -20.33 -3.49
C LEU A 251 -6.00 -21.79 -3.96
N SER A 252 -4.87 -22.33 -4.41
CA SER A 252 -4.69 -23.75 -4.76
C SER A 252 -4.79 -24.66 -3.53
N ASN A 253 -4.73 -25.98 -3.76
CA ASN A 253 -4.69 -27.02 -2.72
C ASN A 253 -5.79 -26.86 -1.67
N ASP A 254 -7.06 -26.88 -2.11
CA ASP A 254 -8.23 -26.68 -1.26
C ASP A 254 -8.15 -25.41 -0.40
N GLY A 255 -7.65 -24.32 -0.95
CA GLY A 255 -7.60 -23.03 -0.28
C GLY A 255 -6.42 -22.82 0.68
N TRP A 256 -5.45 -23.74 0.70
CA TRP A 256 -4.25 -23.63 1.55
C TRP A 256 -3.07 -22.93 0.87
N GLY A 257 -3.13 -22.76 -0.47
CA GLY A 257 -2.02 -22.31 -1.29
C GLY A 257 -1.01 -23.42 -1.56
N ASN A 258 0.05 -23.10 -2.30
CA ASN A 258 1.11 -24.07 -2.59
C ASN A 258 1.89 -24.44 -1.30
N PRO A 259 2.39 -25.69 -1.18
CA PRO A 259 3.14 -26.12 0.00
C PRO A 259 4.38 -25.26 0.28
N VAL A 260 4.73 -25.14 1.55
CA VAL A 260 5.97 -24.48 2.01
C VAL A 260 6.73 -25.38 2.96
N ASN A 261 8.05 -25.27 2.96
CA ASN A 261 8.92 -25.81 4.00
C ASN A 261 9.06 -24.74 5.10
N PRO A 262 8.64 -24.98 6.35
CA PRO A 262 8.59 -23.95 7.38
C PRO A 262 9.98 -23.56 7.92
N VAL A 263 10.70 -22.77 7.13
CA VAL A 263 12.11 -22.39 7.34
C VAL A 263 12.32 -21.11 8.16
N GLY A 264 11.24 -20.55 8.73
CA GLY A 264 11.26 -19.32 9.53
C GLY A 264 10.74 -18.06 8.82
N LEU A 265 10.50 -18.13 7.51
CA LEU A 265 9.76 -17.11 6.75
C LEU A 265 8.26 -17.18 7.09
N ILE A 266 7.55 -16.08 6.85
CA ILE A 266 6.11 -15.94 7.05
C ILE A 266 5.42 -16.14 5.70
N VAL A 267 4.39 -16.98 5.65
CA VAL A 267 3.55 -17.15 4.46
C VAL A 267 2.70 -15.91 4.24
N SER A 268 2.65 -15.41 3.00
CA SER A 268 1.61 -14.53 2.48
C SER A 268 0.77 -15.32 1.48
N CYS A 269 -0.55 -15.36 1.65
CA CYS A 269 -1.41 -16.05 0.69
C CYS A 269 -1.63 -15.21 -0.56
N PHE A 270 -1.68 -13.89 -0.40
CA PHE A 270 -1.81 -12.91 -1.47
C PHE A 270 -0.68 -11.86 -1.39
N ARG A 271 -0.44 -11.20 -2.52
CA ARG A 271 0.50 -10.09 -2.71
C ARG A 271 -0.18 -8.76 -2.38
N PRO A 272 0.56 -7.65 -2.30
CA PRO A 272 -0.05 -6.32 -2.25
C PRO A 272 -0.84 -5.95 -3.52
N SER A 273 -0.81 -6.77 -4.57
CA SER A 273 -1.69 -6.65 -5.75
C SER A 273 -3.06 -7.33 -5.55
N ASP A 274 -3.30 -7.90 -4.37
CA ASP A 274 -4.40 -8.81 -4.04
C ASP A 274 -4.40 -10.12 -4.87
N ASP A 275 -3.35 -10.41 -5.65
CA ASP A 275 -3.18 -11.67 -6.38
C ASP A 275 -2.54 -12.75 -5.49
N ALA A 276 -2.98 -14.01 -5.64
CA ALA A 276 -2.41 -15.15 -4.93
C ALA A 276 -0.90 -15.31 -5.20
N THR A 277 -0.13 -15.59 -4.15
CA THR A 277 1.29 -15.91 -4.28
C THR A 277 1.49 -17.23 -5.04
N THR A 278 2.55 -17.31 -5.83
CA THR A 278 2.95 -18.57 -6.49
C THR A 278 3.70 -19.45 -5.49
N PHE A 279 4.66 -18.89 -4.75
CA PHE A 279 5.22 -19.53 -3.57
C PHE A 279 4.94 -18.71 -2.33
N GLY A 280 4.57 -19.39 -1.24
CA GLY A 280 3.99 -18.74 -0.06
C GLY A 280 4.91 -17.72 0.63
N PHE A 281 6.23 -17.83 0.51
CA PHE A 281 7.14 -16.84 1.12
C PHE A 281 7.42 -15.68 0.16
N LEU A 282 6.59 -14.66 0.23
CA LEU A 282 6.75 -13.38 -0.48
C LEU A 282 7.85 -12.54 0.18
N ILE A 283 8.96 -12.36 -0.52
CA ILE A 283 10.20 -11.81 0.05
C ILE A 283 10.10 -10.32 0.36
N PRO A 284 9.55 -9.44 -0.50
CA PRO A 284 9.37 -8.03 -0.16
C PRO A 284 8.54 -7.85 1.12
N SER A 285 7.43 -8.58 1.27
CA SER A 285 6.57 -8.48 2.45
C SER A 285 7.22 -9.07 3.71
N ASN A 286 8.02 -10.13 3.60
CA ASN A 286 8.80 -10.64 4.74
C ASN A 286 9.84 -9.61 5.22
N LEU A 287 10.52 -8.92 4.31
CA LEU A 287 11.43 -7.83 4.66
C LEU A 287 10.69 -6.64 5.27
N PHE A 288 9.47 -6.34 4.80
CA PHE A 288 8.63 -5.32 5.42
C PHE A 288 8.19 -5.71 6.84
N ALA A 289 7.83 -6.97 7.07
CA ALA A 289 7.51 -7.50 8.40
C ALA A 289 8.71 -7.40 9.36
N VAL A 290 9.94 -7.65 8.89
CA VAL A 290 11.16 -7.46 9.68
C VAL A 290 11.27 -6.02 10.20
N LEU A 291 11.00 -5.02 9.36
CA LEU A 291 11.00 -3.61 9.73
C LEU A 291 9.85 -3.28 10.69
N ALA A 292 8.62 -3.70 10.36
CA ALA A 292 7.45 -3.48 11.20
C ALA A 292 7.64 -4.04 12.61
N LEU A 293 8.18 -5.26 12.75
CA LEU A 293 8.48 -5.86 14.06
C LEU A 293 9.52 -5.05 14.85
N ARG A 294 10.53 -4.46 14.19
CA ARG A 294 11.52 -3.58 14.87
C ARG A 294 10.86 -2.29 15.37
N GLN A 295 9.97 -1.71 14.56
CA GLN A 295 9.20 -0.52 14.91
C GLN A 295 8.26 -0.80 16.09
N MET A 296 7.51 -1.91 16.05
CA MET A 296 6.67 -2.37 17.15
C MET A 296 7.49 -2.54 18.43
N ALA A 297 8.64 -3.22 18.36
CA ALA A 297 9.50 -3.45 19.52
C ALA A 297 9.92 -2.15 20.21
N GLU A 298 10.25 -1.11 19.44
CA GLU A 298 10.60 0.18 20.00
C GLU A 298 9.40 0.88 20.66
N ILE A 299 8.23 0.88 20.00
CA ILE A 299 7.03 1.54 20.54
C ILE A 299 6.59 0.85 21.84
N VAL A 300 6.42 -0.47 21.83
CA VAL A 300 5.89 -1.20 23.00
C VAL A 300 6.86 -1.11 24.18
N GLU A 301 8.17 -1.05 23.95
CA GLU A 301 9.15 -0.85 25.03
C GLU A 301 9.15 0.57 25.57
N LYS A 302 9.17 1.60 24.71
CA LYS A 302 9.32 3.00 25.14
C LYS A 302 8.03 3.65 25.59
N VAL A 303 6.90 3.29 24.99
CA VAL A 303 5.59 3.93 25.24
C VAL A 303 4.74 3.09 26.19
N ARG A 304 4.71 1.77 25.99
CA ARG A 304 3.87 0.85 26.78
C ARG A 304 4.61 0.17 27.93
N ASN A 305 5.94 0.25 27.97
CA ASN A 305 6.81 -0.48 28.90
C ASN A 305 6.58 -2.01 28.87
N ASN A 306 6.08 -2.56 27.77
CA ASN A 306 5.85 -3.99 27.59
C ASN A 306 7.12 -4.64 27.00
N ARG A 307 8.06 -4.98 27.89
CA ARG A 307 9.36 -5.59 27.52
C ARG A 307 9.23 -6.99 26.94
N GLN A 308 8.19 -7.74 27.32
CA GLN A 308 7.96 -9.09 26.81
C GLN A 308 7.57 -9.03 25.33
N LEU A 309 6.56 -8.23 24.98
CA LEU A 309 6.14 -8.06 23.59
C LEU A 309 7.27 -7.47 22.73
N ALA A 310 8.08 -6.54 23.28
CA ALA A 310 9.27 -6.03 22.59
C ALA A 310 10.27 -7.15 22.24
N THR A 311 10.49 -8.06 23.19
CA THR A 311 11.38 -9.21 23.01
C THR A 311 10.84 -10.17 21.97
N ASP A 312 9.55 -10.50 22.02
CA ASP A 312 8.89 -11.33 21.02
C ASP A 312 9.01 -10.75 19.60
N CYS A 313 8.82 -9.44 19.45
CA CYS A 313 8.99 -8.74 18.17
C CYS A 313 10.43 -8.84 17.65
N ARG A 314 11.44 -8.60 18.51
CA ARG A 314 12.85 -8.68 18.14
C ARG A 314 13.28 -10.08 17.73
N LEU A 315 12.83 -11.10 18.47
CA LEU A 315 13.15 -12.50 18.19
C LEU A 315 12.58 -12.92 16.83
N LEU A 316 11.30 -12.62 16.58
CA LEU A 316 10.67 -12.94 15.30
C LEU A 316 11.31 -12.15 14.14
N SER A 317 11.59 -10.86 14.32
CA SER A 317 12.29 -10.04 13.32
C SER A 317 13.65 -10.63 12.95
N LYS A 318 14.44 -11.05 13.95
CA LYS A 318 15.75 -11.67 13.74
C LYS A 318 15.63 -13.00 13.01
N GLU A 319 14.66 -13.82 13.37
CA GLU A 319 14.40 -15.10 12.72
C GLU A 319 14.05 -14.91 11.23
N VAL A 320 13.05 -14.09 10.94
CA VAL A 320 12.59 -13.84 9.56
C VAL A 320 13.71 -13.26 8.71
N TYR A 321 14.45 -12.27 9.23
CA TYR A 321 15.59 -11.70 8.51
C TYR A 321 16.68 -12.74 8.21
N SER A 322 16.99 -13.60 9.19
CA SER A 322 17.97 -14.68 9.00
C SER A 322 17.49 -15.69 7.95
N ALA A 323 16.18 -15.98 7.90
CA ALA A 323 15.59 -16.86 6.91
C ALA A 323 15.60 -16.22 5.51
N VAL A 324 15.33 -14.91 5.37
CA VAL A 324 15.48 -14.18 4.09
C VAL A 324 16.91 -14.31 3.57
N GLN A 325 17.91 -14.04 4.41
CA GLN A 325 19.31 -14.10 3.99
C GLN A 325 19.74 -15.51 3.54
N ARG A 326 19.16 -16.56 4.13
CA ARG A 326 19.48 -17.96 3.80
C ARG A 326 18.71 -18.49 2.60
N TYR A 327 17.43 -18.14 2.48
CA TYR A 327 16.50 -18.78 1.55
C TYR A 327 16.01 -17.86 0.44
N ALA A 328 16.26 -16.55 0.46
CA ALA A 328 15.76 -15.63 -0.57
C ALA A 328 16.87 -15.04 -1.45
N VAL A 329 18.12 -15.03 -0.97
CA VAL A 329 19.28 -14.54 -1.73
C VAL A 329 19.84 -15.66 -2.60
N VAL A 330 19.69 -15.52 -3.91
CA VAL A 330 20.08 -16.56 -4.89
C VAL A 330 21.09 -15.98 -5.86
N ARG A 331 22.07 -16.80 -6.29
CA ARG A 331 23.01 -16.40 -7.35
C ARG A 331 22.33 -16.56 -8.72
N HIS A 332 21.88 -15.46 -9.30
CA HIS A 332 21.44 -15.38 -10.68
C HIS A 332 22.65 -15.45 -11.64
N PRO A 333 22.60 -16.26 -12.73
CA PRO A 333 23.74 -16.44 -13.63
C PRO A 333 24.28 -15.13 -14.25
N LYS A 334 23.39 -14.16 -14.50
CA LYS A 334 23.73 -12.87 -15.12
C LYS A 334 24.02 -11.74 -14.13
N TYR A 335 23.34 -11.72 -12.99
CA TYR A 335 23.27 -10.54 -12.11
C TYR A 335 23.98 -10.74 -10.76
N GLY A 336 24.56 -11.93 -10.53
CA GLY A 336 25.17 -12.23 -9.24
C GLY A 336 24.12 -12.54 -8.19
N LYS A 337 24.34 -12.11 -6.93
CA LYS A 337 23.35 -12.31 -5.86
C LYS A 337 22.17 -11.39 -6.09
N VAL A 338 20.96 -11.93 -6.04
CA VAL A 338 19.70 -11.19 -6.13
C VAL A 338 18.71 -11.76 -5.11
N TYR A 339 17.72 -10.95 -4.72
CA TYR A 339 16.55 -11.46 -4.00
C TYR A 339 15.58 -12.13 -5.00
N ALA A 340 15.09 -13.32 -4.68
CA ALA A 340 13.90 -13.87 -5.32
C ALA A 340 12.65 -13.06 -4.89
N PHE A 341 11.61 -13.02 -5.72
CA PHE A 341 10.35 -12.39 -5.36
C PHE A 341 9.57 -13.28 -4.39
N GLU A 342 9.49 -14.57 -4.70
CA GLU A 342 8.87 -15.59 -3.85
C GLU A 342 9.72 -16.86 -3.79
N THR A 343 9.65 -17.58 -2.68
CA THR A 343 10.21 -18.92 -2.51
C THR A 343 9.29 -19.79 -1.66
N ASP A 344 9.46 -21.10 -1.70
CA ASP A 344 8.71 -22.08 -0.90
C ASP A 344 9.56 -22.71 0.21
N GLY A 345 10.86 -22.38 0.29
CA GLY A 345 11.79 -22.99 1.24
C GLY A 345 12.22 -24.44 0.91
N PHE A 346 11.73 -25.02 -0.18
CA PHE A 346 12.23 -26.30 -0.73
C PHE A 346 13.36 -26.10 -1.75
N GLY A 347 13.60 -24.85 -2.17
CA GLY A 347 14.60 -24.49 -3.17
C GLY A 347 14.00 -24.01 -4.49
N ASN A 348 12.68 -23.81 -4.56
CA ASN A 348 12.05 -23.15 -5.70
C ASN A 348 12.09 -21.63 -5.52
N TYR A 349 12.28 -20.93 -6.63
CA TYR A 349 12.42 -19.47 -6.67
C TYR A 349 11.60 -18.92 -7.82
N TYR A 350 10.83 -17.87 -7.52
CA TYR A 350 10.14 -17.09 -8.54
C TYR A 350 10.85 -15.75 -8.71
N PHE A 351 11.48 -15.55 -9.87
CA PHE A 351 12.22 -14.33 -10.21
C PHE A 351 11.34 -13.41 -11.04
N MET A 352 10.70 -12.46 -10.38
CA MET A 352 9.92 -11.38 -10.97
C MET A 352 9.99 -10.14 -10.07
N ASP A 353 9.21 -9.11 -10.39
CA ASP A 353 8.80 -8.10 -9.42
C ASP A 353 7.37 -7.67 -9.77
N ASP A 354 6.65 -7.10 -8.82
CA ASP A 354 5.31 -6.54 -9.02
C ASP A 354 5.32 -5.03 -8.73
N ALA A 355 4.43 -4.27 -9.36
CA ALA A 355 4.37 -2.83 -9.18
C ALA A 355 3.89 -2.42 -7.77
N ASN A 356 3.10 -3.28 -7.11
CA ASN A 356 2.52 -2.97 -5.80
C ASN A 356 3.56 -3.06 -4.69
N VAL A 357 3.53 -2.07 -3.78
CA VAL A 357 4.48 -1.96 -2.67
C VAL A 357 3.93 -2.69 -1.45
N PRO A 358 4.68 -3.61 -0.80
CA PRO A 358 6.11 -3.88 -0.96
C PRO A 358 6.49 -4.69 -2.21
N SER A 359 7.39 -4.12 -3.01
CA SER A 359 8.06 -4.76 -4.15
C SER A 359 9.58 -4.81 -3.92
N LEU A 360 10.30 -5.61 -4.71
CA LEU A 360 11.77 -5.64 -4.63
C LEU A 360 12.36 -4.26 -4.98
N LEU A 361 11.82 -3.60 -6.01
CA LEU A 361 12.24 -2.26 -6.39
C LEU A 361 12.02 -1.22 -5.28
N ALA A 362 10.95 -1.36 -4.48
CA ALA A 362 10.57 -0.39 -3.46
C ALA A 362 11.21 -0.64 -2.08
N MET A 363 12.08 -1.65 -1.92
CA MET A 363 12.71 -1.93 -0.63
C MET A 363 13.48 -0.73 -0.03
N PRO A 364 14.23 0.07 -0.82
CA PRO A 364 14.86 1.28 -0.30
C PRO A 364 13.86 2.37 0.10
N TYR A 365 12.75 2.50 -0.62
CA TYR A 365 11.68 3.44 -0.28
C TYR A 365 11.04 3.11 1.08
N LEU A 366 10.83 1.81 1.37
CA LEU A 366 10.33 1.36 2.66
C LEU A 366 11.41 1.36 3.76
N GLY A 367 12.69 1.47 3.41
CA GLY A 367 13.80 1.37 4.35
C GLY A 367 14.08 -0.05 4.84
N THR A 368 13.63 -1.08 4.10
CA THR A 368 13.85 -2.49 4.46
C THR A 368 15.21 -3.00 3.99
N VAL A 369 15.71 -2.46 2.88
CA VAL A 369 17.04 -2.69 2.32
C VAL A 369 17.69 -1.35 2.00
N SER A 370 19.01 -1.23 2.17
CA SER A 370 19.72 0.01 1.84
C SER A 370 19.75 0.24 0.33
N LEU A 371 19.63 1.49 -0.11
CA LEU A 371 19.90 1.86 -1.52
C LEU A 371 21.33 1.50 -1.97
N LYS A 372 22.24 1.30 -1.02
CA LYS A 372 23.64 0.90 -1.26
C LYS A 372 23.89 -0.58 -1.05
N ASP A 373 22.86 -1.38 -0.77
CA ASP A 373 23.00 -2.84 -0.73
C ASP A 373 23.42 -3.32 -2.13
N PRO A 374 24.49 -4.12 -2.27
CA PRO A 374 24.92 -4.63 -3.56
C PRO A 374 24.01 -5.73 -4.15
N ILE A 375 23.07 -6.28 -3.37
CA ILE A 375 22.04 -7.25 -3.79
C ILE A 375 20.76 -6.51 -4.10
#